data_AF-A0A1H1QTM2-F1
#
_entry.id   AF-A0A1H1QTM2-F1
#
_cell.length_a   1.000
_cell.length_b   1.000
_cell.length_c   1.000
_cell.angle_alpha   90.00
_cell.angle_beta   90.00
_cell.angle_gamma   90.00
#
_symmetry.space_group_name_H-M   'P 1'
#
loop_
_entity.id
_entity.type
_entity.pdbx_description
1 polymer ?
#
loop_
_entity_poly.entity_id
_entity_poly.type
_entity_poly.pdbx_seq_one_letter_code
_entity_poly.pdbx_strand_id
1 'polypeptide(L)'
;MFKKYIVYIITNKNKTVLYVGVTNDIQRRLSQHYFDSRNAKKSFAGKYNCYYLLYYEVFEDVNAAILREKELKGWRREKKRILITNFNPDWEFLNHDVF
;
A
#
# COMPACT_ATOMS: atom_id res chain seq x y z
N MET A 1 11.73 22.12 2.26
CA MET A 1 11.03 20.94 2.83
C MET A 1 11.07 19.84 1.76
N PHE A 2 11.83 18.77 1.98
CA PHE A 2 11.96 17.68 1.00
C PHE A 2 10.62 16.96 0.84
N LYS A 3 10.16 16.76 -0.41
CA LYS A 3 8.96 15.98 -0.69
C LYS A 3 9.26 14.51 -0.47
N LYS A 4 8.43 13.83 0.32
CA LYS A 4 8.51 12.39 0.54
C LYS A 4 7.52 11.69 -0.39
N TYR A 5 7.97 10.62 -1.04
CA TYR A 5 7.15 9.73 -1.86
C TYR A 5 7.12 8.36 -1.19
N ILE A 6 5.94 7.80 -1.06
CA ILE A 6 5.68 6.59 -0.29
C ILE A 6 5.14 5.53 -1.23
N VAL A 7 5.89 4.45 -1.40
CA VAL A 7 5.38 3.21 -2.01
C VAL A 7 4.78 2.37 -0.91
N TYR A 8 3.59 1.81 -1.13
CA TYR A 8 2.87 1.07 -0.09
C TYR A 8 2.21 -0.19 -0.63
N ILE A 9 1.98 -1.15 0.27
CA ILE A 9 1.14 -2.31 0.02
C ILE A 9 -0.01 -2.32 1.04
N ILE A 10 -1.23 -2.30 0.52
CA ILE A 10 -2.45 -2.47 1.32
C ILE A 10 -3.15 -3.78 0.96
N THR A 11 -4.02 -4.23 1.86
CA THR A 11 -4.76 -5.47 1.74
C THR A 11 -6.20 -5.33 2.23
N ASN A 12 -6.98 -6.38 2.01
CA ASN A 12 -8.30 -6.56 2.59
C ASN A 12 -8.21 -7.25 3.97
N LYS A 13 -9.31 -7.24 4.73
CA LYS A 13 -9.35 -7.80 6.10
C LYS A 13 -8.80 -9.23 6.19
N ASN A 14 -9.05 -10.05 5.17
CA ASN A 14 -8.64 -11.46 5.12
C ASN A 14 -7.21 -11.67 4.58
N LYS A 15 -6.46 -10.59 4.28
CA LYS A 15 -5.08 -10.63 3.76
C LYS A 15 -4.91 -11.41 2.43
N THR A 16 -5.97 -11.54 1.64
CA THR A 16 -5.99 -12.32 0.39
C THR A 16 -5.69 -11.49 -0.85
N VAL A 17 -5.94 -10.18 -0.85
CA VAL A 17 -5.66 -9.29 -1.99
C VAL A 17 -4.57 -8.31 -1.61
N LEU A 18 -3.55 -8.17 -2.46
CA LEU A 18 -2.49 -7.17 -2.26
C LEU A 18 -2.62 -6.11 -3.35
N TYR A 19 -2.69 -4.85 -2.94
CA TYR A 19 -2.66 -3.69 -3.82
C TYR A 19 -1.38 -2.90 -3.56
N VAL A 20 -0.69 -2.54 -4.63
CA VAL A 20 0.54 -1.73 -4.58
C VAL A 20 0.24 -0.36 -5.15
N GLY A 21 0.67 0.69 -4.47
CA GLY A 21 0.52 2.06 -4.94
C GLY A 21 1.66 2.97 -4.50
N VAL A 22 1.68 4.17 -5.07
CA VAL A 22 2.55 5.27 -4.63
C VAL A 22 1.71 6.51 -4.28
N THR A 23 2.17 7.31 -3.32
CA THR A 23 1.55 8.57 -2.90
C THR A 23 2.58 9.49 -2.26
N ASN A 24 2.32 10.80 -2.22
CA ASN A 24 3.10 11.76 -1.43
C ASN A 24 2.48 12.05 -0.06
N ASP A 25 1.36 11.38 0.24
CA ASP A 25 0.54 11.56 1.43
C ASP A 25 -0.20 10.24 1.68
N ILE A 26 0.31 9.45 2.63
CA ILE A 26 -0.20 8.10 2.90
C ILE A 26 -1.50 8.15 3.69
N GLN A 27 -1.65 9.07 4.64
CA GLN A 27 -2.84 9.25 5.45
C GLN A 27 -4.06 9.52 4.57
N ARG A 28 -3.98 10.56 3.73
CA ARG A 28 -5.06 10.91 2.80
C ARG A 28 -5.37 9.77 1.85
N ARG A 29 -4.35 9.05 1.36
CA ARG A 29 -4.55 7.94 0.43
C ARG A 29 -5.26 6.75 1.10
N LEU A 30 -4.93 6.43 2.34
CA LEU A 30 -5.63 5.38 3.10
C LEU A 30 -7.09 5.76 3.34
N SER A 31 -7.37 7.02 3.69
CA SER A 31 -8.75 7.51 3.80
C SER A 31 -9.54 7.40 2.49
N GLN A 32 -8.90 7.69 1.35
CA GLN A 32 -9.51 7.52 0.02
C GLN A 32 -9.84 6.06 -0.29
N HIS A 33 -8.92 5.13 -0.02
CA HIS A 33 -9.17 3.70 -0.20
C HIS A 33 -10.28 3.19 0.71
N TYR A 34 -10.29 3.62 1.97
CA TYR A 34 -11.37 3.31 2.91
C TYR A 34 -12.71 3.83 2.38
N PHE A 35 -12.79 5.10 1.98
CA PHE A 35 -14.00 5.69 1.43
C PHE A 35 -14.48 4.95 0.16
N ASP A 36 -13.60 4.66 -0.80
CA ASP A 36 -13.98 3.93 -2.01
C ASP A 36 -14.49 2.51 -1.71
N SER A 37 -13.94 1.85 -0.69
CA SER A 37 -14.43 0.53 -0.23
C SER A 37 -15.86 0.55 0.33
N ARG A 38 -16.36 1.74 0.72
CA ARG A 38 -17.71 1.94 1.27
C ARG A 38 -18.72 2.45 0.24
N ASN A 39 -18.27 2.99 -0.89
CA ASN A 39 -19.13 3.64 -1.89
C ASN A 39 -19.35 2.77 -3.13
N ALA A 40 -19.21 3.35 -4.33
CA ALA A 40 -19.50 2.69 -5.60
C ALA A 40 -18.52 1.55 -5.95
N LYS A 41 -17.40 1.41 -5.20
CA LYS A 41 -16.40 0.35 -5.37
C LYS A 41 -15.91 0.19 -6.82
N LYS A 42 -15.77 1.32 -7.53
CA LYS A 42 -15.42 1.32 -8.95
C LYS A 42 -13.95 1.03 -9.18
N SER A 43 -13.07 1.38 -8.23
CA SER A 43 -11.65 1.04 -8.34
C SER A 43 -11.40 -0.42 -7.93
N PHE A 44 -10.27 -0.97 -8.37
CA PHE A 44 -9.82 -2.29 -7.92
C PHE A 44 -9.71 -2.35 -6.38
N ALA A 45 -9.10 -1.34 -5.76
CA ALA A 45 -8.92 -1.30 -4.31
C ALA A 45 -10.27 -1.26 -3.58
N GLY A 46 -11.21 -0.45 -4.07
CA GLY A 46 -12.58 -0.39 -3.55
C GLY A 46 -13.33 -1.71 -3.71
N LYS A 47 -13.31 -2.31 -4.90
CA LYS A 47 -13.94 -3.61 -5.21
C LYS A 47 -13.50 -4.72 -4.24
N TYR A 48 -12.21 -4.77 -3.94
CA TYR A 48 -11.64 -5.79 -3.07
C TYR A 48 -11.51 -5.36 -1.61
N ASN A 49 -12.02 -4.18 -1.23
CA ASN A 49 -11.92 -3.61 0.11
C ASN A 49 -10.47 -3.56 0.63
N CYS A 50 -9.53 -3.17 -0.24
CA CYS A 50 -8.13 -3.01 0.11
C CYS A 50 -7.90 -1.64 0.74
N TYR A 51 -7.75 -1.59 2.06
CA TYR A 51 -7.48 -0.35 2.81
C TYR A 51 -6.65 -0.59 4.09
N TYR A 52 -6.27 -1.83 4.41
CA TYR A 52 -5.39 -2.13 5.53
C TYR A 52 -3.93 -2.08 5.10
N LEU A 53 -3.12 -1.22 5.71
CA LEU A 53 -1.70 -1.06 5.40
C LEU A 53 -0.90 -2.22 5.99
N LEU A 54 -0.04 -2.83 5.18
CA LEU A 54 0.89 -3.88 5.63
C LEU A 54 2.36 -3.47 5.51
N TYR A 55 2.66 -2.56 4.58
CA TYR A 55 4.02 -2.24 4.18
C TYR A 55 4.10 -0.85 3.56
N TYR A 56 5.20 -0.14 3.83
CA TYR A 56 5.53 1.11 3.14
C TYR A 56 7.05 1.34 3.06
N GLU A 57 7.48 2.05 2.01
CA GLU A 57 8.85 2.51 1.79
C GLU A 57 8.81 4.02 1.49
N VAL A 58 9.76 4.79 2.02
CA VAL A 58 9.85 6.24 1.80
C VAL A 58 11.03 6.56 0.89
N PHE A 59 10.79 7.45 -0.07
CA PHE A 59 11.74 7.92 -1.07
C PHE A 59 11.76 9.45 -1.12
N GLU A 60 12.93 10.01 -1.42
CA GLU A 60 13.10 11.44 -1.67
C GLU A 60 12.92 11.80 -3.15
N ASP A 61 13.17 10.84 -4.04
CA ASP A 61 12.97 10.97 -5.47
C ASP A 61 11.70 10.24 -5.93
N VAL A 62 10.88 10.95 -6.72
CA VAL A 62 9.65 10.40 -7.30
C VAL A 62 9.95 9.31 -8.32
N ASN A 63 11.05 9.42 -9.08
CA ASN A 63 11.38 8.43 -10.10
C ASN A 63 11.79 7.12 -9.44
N ALA A 64 12.60 7.17 -8.38
CA ALA A 64 12.90 6.00 -7.55
C ALA A 64 11.62 5.33 -7.01
N ALA A 65 10.68 6.12 -6.45
CA ALA A 65 9.41 5.58 -5.96
C ALA A 65 8.56 4.93 -7.06
N ILE A 66 8.48 5.56 -8.24
CA ILE A 66 7.73 5.02 -9.39
C ILE A 66 8.38 3.73 -9.92
N LEU A 67 9.71 3.68 -10.03
CA LEU A 67 10.43 2.48 -10.44
C LEU A 67 10.18 1.33 -9.46
N ARG A 68 10.25 1.62 -8.16
CA ARG A 68 9.94 0.65 -7.12
C ARG A 68 8.50 0.16 -7.18
N GLU A 69 7.54 1.05 -7.36
CA GLU A 69 6.13 0.68 -7.52
C GLU A 69 5.92 -0.27 -8.71
N LYS A 70 6.55 0.02 -9.87
CA LYS A 70 6.50 -0.83 -11.06
C LYS A 70 7.14 -2.19 -10.80
N GLU A 71 8.30 -2.20 -10.15
CA GLU A 71 9.00 -3.43 -9.78
C GLU A 71 8.11 -4.31 -8.90
N LEU A 72 7.56 -3.75 -7.83
CA LEU A 72 6.67 -4.45 -6.92
C LEU A 72 5.42 -4.93 -7.65
N LYS A 73 4.78 -4.14 -8.53
CA LYS A 73 3.63 -4.60 -9.32
C LYS A 73 3.96 -5.85 -10.14
N GLY A 74 5.14 -5.89 -10.78
CA GLY A 74 5.63 -7.02 -11.58
C GLY A 74 6.02 -8.27 -10.78
N TRP A 75 6.23 -8.17 -9.47
CA TRP A 75 6.60 -9.33 -8.65
C TRP A 75 5.49 -10.37 -8.51
N ARG A 76 5.90 -11.64 -8.41
CA ARG A 76 5.02 -12.73 -7.96
C ARG A 76 4.55 -12.47 -6.53
N ARG A 77 3.38 -13.02 -6.19
CA ARG A 77 2.76 -12.87 -4.86
C ARG A 77 3.68 -13.34 -3.73
N GLU A 78 4.38 -14.46 -3.92
CA GLU A 78 5.33 -15.00 -2.93
C GLU A 78 6.43 -14.01 -2.57
N LYS A 79 7.06 -13.38 -3.57
CA LYS A 79 8.11 -12.38 -3.34
C LYS A 79 7.59 -11.16 -2.58
N LYS A 80 6.36 -10.72 -2.86
CA LYS A 80 5.67 -9.67 -2.08
C LYS A 80 5.42 -10.10 -0.63
N ARG A 81 5.02 -11.35 -0.39
CA ARG A 81 4.81 -11.88 0.96
C ARG A 81 6.11 -11.87 1.75
N ILE A 82 7.22 -12.32 1.16
CA ILE A 82 8.53 -12.31 1.81
C ILE A 82 8.93 -10.88 2.18
N LEU A 83 8.74 -9.91 1.27
CA LEU A 83 8.99 -8.50 1.54
C LEU A 83 8.18 -7.99 2.75
N ILE A 84 6.87 -8.26 2.75
CA ILE A 84 5.98 -7.87 3.84
C ILE A 84 6.42 -8.54 5.14
N THR A 85 6.62 -9.85 5.15
CA THR A 85 7.03 -10.60 6.35
C THR A 85 8.36 -10.10 6.92
N ASN A 86 9.34 -9.73 6.08
CA ASN A 86 10.61 -9.22 6.57
C ASN A 86 10.49 -7.84 7.25
N PHE A 87 9.49 -7.04 6.87
CA PHE A 87 9.24 -5.71 7.42
C PHE A 87 8.22 -5.71 8.57
N ASN A 88 7.19 -6.54 8.45
CA ASN A 88 6.04 -6.68 9.33
C ASN A 88 5.77 -8.19 9.53
N PRO A 89 6.54 -8.86 10.42
CA PRO A 89 6.50 -10.31 10.59
C PRO A 89 5.13 -10.86 10.98
N ASP A 90 4.41 -10.12 11.80
CA ASP A 90 3.08 -10.50 12.31
C ASP A 90 1.93 -10.08 11.38
N TRP A 91 2.25 -9.39 10.28
CA TRP A 91 1.28 -8.86 9.33
C TRP A 91 0.24 -7.97 10.00
N GLU A 92 0.68 -7.14 10.93
CA GLU A 92 -0.17 -6.18 11.63
C GLU A 92 -0.71 -5.14 10.66
N PHE A 93 -1.88 -4.59 10.99
CA PHE A 93 -2.48 -3.51 10.22
C PHE A 93 -1.89 -2.18 10.69
N LEU A 94 -0.93 -1.66 9.92
CA LEU A 94 -0.12 -0.49 10.24
C LEU A 94 -0.85 0.85 9.99
N ASN A 95 -2.18 0.82 9.86
CA ASN A 95 -2.95 2.02 9.55
C ASN A 95 -2.66 3.11 10.58
N HIS A 96 -2.62 2.76 11.87
CA HIS A 96 -2.39 3.69 12.98
C HIS A 96 -0.95 4.20 13.09
N ASP A 97 0.03 3.48 12.54
CA ASP A 97 1.45 3.85 12.67
C ASP A 97 1.86 4.99 11.74
N VAL A 98 1.02 5.25 10.72
CA VAL A 98 1.21 6.36 9.79
C VAL A 98 0.28 7.54 10.06
N PHE A 99 -0.51 7.49 11.15
CA PHE A 99 -1.36 8.58 11.62
C PHE A 99 -0.68 9.45 12.67
#